data_AF-A0AAW2YNB4-F1
#
_entry.id   AF-A0AAW2YNB4-F1
#
_cell.length_a   1.000
_cell.length_b   1.000
_cell.length_c   1.000
_cell.angle_alpha   90.00
_cell.angle_beta   90.00
_cell.angle_gamma   90.00
#
_symmetry.space_group_name_H-M   'P 1'
#
loop_
_entity.id
_entity.type
_entity.pdbx_description
1 polymer ?
#
loop_
_entity_poly.entity_id
_entity_poly.type
_entity_poly.pdbx_seq_one_letter_code
_entity_poly.pdbx_strand_id
1 'polypeptide(L)'
;MKTFADSSPNILRIEASGCHFDYTEAVEDKNYYDRGLTITLTSDADHLKNLSRTILKTDSCTVQLLELDIEMSPGKGRFSTIKDLLEEAYDGISSAVSNPAIHQVLANLSLVIKGHSKYTLLIDDPLGNSLIQCLPEGDSSNQKGLEVYNNDPYISYSTYTRTYSQEEEFDLPHIQKHHLADQGNGDNFQNLVKLIELSSRIVVLSGAGVSVESGIPAFRNDKHSVSSTVDDDSIWSKWDQEEQVYSKIMTQMNARINYWDMHVHMYNIINKAEPNASHFLVSKLNKMNKLHCVITQNIDGLYQKAGVPDHKIVEIHGSMHCIDCTKCKKKNLDVEKFQSEFLKDRIPPSCPECGGIVKHATISFGEPLNDVVIDKAKRVSSDCDLLIVMGTSLLVAPANKLPLYAIKNDTPLVIINLGETPLDKDCKVLINEKCAVICERLNSGLDNKM
;
A
#
# COMPACT_ATOMS: atom_id res chain seq x y z
N MET A 1 -2.98 -0.08 -32.37
CA MET A 1 -2.77 0.98 -33.39
C MET A 1 -3.91 1.98 -33.25
N LYS A 2 -3.61 3.22 -32.82
CA LYS A 2 -4.57 4.33 -32.85
C LYS A 2 -3.80 5.60 -33.24
N THR A 3 -4.35 6.28 -34.23
CA THR A 3 -4.05 7.56 -34.88
C THR A 3 -5.42 8.08 -35.35
N PHE A 4 -5.82 9.36 -35.46
CA PHE A 4 -5.40 10.73 -35.07
C PHE A 4 -6.72 11.56 -35.07
N ALA A 5 -6.77 12.74 -34.41
CA ALA A 5 -7.22 14.00 -35.03
C ALA A 5 -7.18 15.22 -34.08
N ASP A 6 -6.46 16.24 -34.55
CA ASP A 6 -6.55 17.70 -34.34
C ASP A 6 -7.46 18.26 -33.23
N SER A 7 -6.83 18.75 -32.15
CA SER A 7 -7.03 20.12 -31.68
C SER A 7 -5.79 20.54 -30.88
N SER A 8 -5.07 21.53 -31.38
CA SER A 8 -3.76 21.96 -30.84
C SER A 8 -3.85 22.41 -29.37
N PRO A 9 -3.12 21.79 -28.43
CA PRO A 9 -2.78 22.43 -27.17
C PRO A 9 -1.54 23.31 -27.40
N ASN A 10 -1.58 24.55 -26.95
CA ASN A 10 -0.43 25.45 -26.93
C ASN A 10 0.77 24.79 -26.22
N ILE A 11 1.78 24.38 -26.99
CA ILE A 11 3.07 23.92 -26.45
C ILE A 11 3.78 25.14 -25.86
N LEU A 12 3.89 25.20 -24.53
CA LEU A 12 4.76 26.15 -23.86
C LEU A 12 6.21 25.75 -24.15
N ARG A 13 6.86 26.45 -25.08
CA ARG A 13 8.33 26.45 -25.16
C ARG A 13 8.86 27.17 -23.92
N ILE A 14 9.33 26.40 -22.95
CA ILE A 14 10.15 26.95 -21.87
C ILE A 14 11.60 26.93 -22.36
N GLU A 15 12.03 28.00 -23.03
CA GLU A 15 13.45 28.23 -23.26
C GLU A 15 14.10 28.65 -21.94
N ALA A 16 14.60 27.68 -21.17
CA ALA A 16 15.47 27.95 -20.03
C ALA A 16 16.83 28.42 -20.56
N SER A 17 16.91 29.71 -20.88
CA SER A 17 18.15 30.38 -21.29
C SER A 17 19.25 30.11 -20.25
N GLY A 18 20.33 29.46 -20.69
CA GLY A 18 21.47 29.07 -19.84
C GLY A 18 21.53 27.60 -19.41
N CYS A 19 20.50 26.78 -19.64
CA CYS A 19 20.52 25.35 -19.31
C CYS A 19 20.59 24.40 -20.52
N HIS A 20 20.70 24.92 -21.75
CA HIS A 20 20.79 24.14 -23.00
C HIS A 20 19.76 23.01 -23.16
N PHE A 21 18.61 23.10 -22.50
CA PHE A 21 17.50 22.17 -22.66
C PHE A 21 16.80 22.44 -23.99
N ASP A 22 17.04 21.58 -24.98
CA ASP A 22 16.30 21.56 -26.25
C ASP A 22 15.34 20.37 -26.23
N TYR A 23 14.31 20.45 -25.38
CA TYR A 23 13.22 19.47 -25.36
C TYR A 23 11.91 20.20 -25.65
N THR A 24 11.50 20.15 -26.92
CA THR A 24 10.19 20.63 -27.39
C THR A 24 9.06 19.59 -27.26
N GLU A 25 9.22 18.51 -26.49
CA GLU A 25 8.24 17.41 -26.44
C GLU A 25 7.98 16.95 -25.00
N ALA A 26 7.50 17.86 -24.16
CA ALA A 26 6.47 17.43 -23.22
C ALA A 26 5.18 17.41 -24.05
N VAL A 27 4.65 16.20 -24.31
CA VAL A 27 3.42 15.87 -25.05
C VAL A 27 3.67 15.24 -26.44
N GLU A 28 3.27 13.98 -26.54
CA GLU A 28 2.85 13.20 -27.73
C GLU A 28 3.76 12.19 -28.44
N ASP A 29 5.08 12.13 -28.20
CA ASP A 29 5.86 10.97 -28.65
C ASP A 29 6.36 10.13 -27.47
N LYS A 30 6.09 8.82 -27.55
CA LYS A 30 6.19 7.79 -26.51
C LYS A 30 7.63 7.47 -26.05
N ASN A 31 8.47 8.48 -25.90
CA ASN A 31 9.85 8.36 -25.43
C ASN A 31 9.91 8.70 -23.94
N TYR A 32 9.39 7.80 -23.11
CA TYR A 32 9.60 7.88 -21.66
C TYR A 32 11.02 7.40 -21.34
N TYR A 33 11.67 7.96 -20.31
CA TYR A 33 12.91 7.36 -19.80
C TYR A 33 12.66 5.91 -19.36
N ASP A 34 13.66 5.04 -19.35
CA ASP A 34 13.52 3.64 -18.90
C ASP A 34 13.29 3.49 -17.39
N ARG A 35 13.43 4.58 -16.62
CA ARG A 35 13.42 4.59 -15.15
C ARG A 35 12.61 5.79 -14.64
N GLY A 36 12.00 5.64 -13.46
CA GLY A 36 11.46 6.78 -12.73
C GLY A 36 12.57 7.66 -12.17
N LEU A 37 12.22 8.89 -11.81
CA LEU A 37 13.17 9.92 -11.40
C LEU A 37 12.73 10.55 -10.09
N THR A 38 13.67 10.71 -9.18
CA THR A 38 13.53 11.54 -7.99
C THR A 38 14.48 12.71 -8.09
N ILE A 39 13.99 13.95 -7.91
CA ILE A 39 14.80 15.17 -7.84
C ILE A 39 14.60 15.79 -6.47
N THR A 40 15.68 16.13 -5.79
CA THR A 40 15.65 16.85 -4.51
C THR A 40 16.30 18.22 -4.70
N LEU A 41 15.55 19.30 -4.46
CA LEU A 41 16.08 20.66 -4.36
C LEU A 41 16.12 21.08 -2.89
N THR A 42 17.31 21.38 -2.38
CA THR A 42 17.48 21.92 -1.01
C THR A 42 17.78 23.40 -1.08
N SER A 43 16.99 24.22 -0.41
CA SER A 43 17.29 25.66 -0.30
C SER A 43 18.36 25.91 0.75
N ASP A 44 19.43 26.62 0.41
CA ASP A 44 20.36 27.21 1.39
C ASP A 44 20.34 28.75 1.33
N ALA A 45 21.40 29.44 1.78
CA ALA A 45 21.45 30.88 2.09
C ALA A 45 20.79 31.85 1.06
N ASP A 46 20.75 31.51 -0.22
CA ASP A 46 20.15 32.30 -1.31
C ASP A 46 18.71 31.84 -1.69
N HIS A 47 17.87 31.62 -0.67
CA HIS A 47 16.49 31.11 -0.72
C HIS A 47 15.63 31.69 -1.87
N LEU A 48 15.72 33.00 -2.13
CA LEU A 48 14.94 33.68 -3.16
C LEU A 48 15.32 33.27 -4.59
N LYS A 49 16.59 32.95 -4.84
CA LYS A 49 17.04 32.47 -6.16
C LYS A 49 16.46 31.09 -6.45
N ASN A 50 16.46 30.19 -5.46
CA ASN A 50 15.92 28.84 -5.64
C ASN A 50 14.40 28.85 -5.87
N LEU A 51 13.65 29.74 -5.23
CA LEU A 51 12.20 29.90 -5.46
C LEU A 51 11.88 30.37 -6.88
N SER A 52 12.79 31.13 -7.52
CA SER A 52 12.60 31.66 -8.88
C SER A 52 12.91 30.66 -10.00
N ARG A 53 13.44 29.48 -9.67
CA ARG A 53 13.74 28.45 -10.68
C ARG A 53 12.47 27.96 -11.32
N THR A 54 12.50 27.81 -12.64
CA THR A 54 11.41 27.17 -13.37
C THR A 54 11.41 25.67 -13.13
N ILE A 55 10.21 25.13 -12.93
CA ILE A 55 9.94 23.70 -12.79
C ILE A 55 9.08 23.26 -13.97
N LEU A 56 9.53 22.22 -14.65
CA LEU A 56 8.77 21.47 -15.63
C LEU A 56 8.44 20.13 -14.99
N LYS A 57 7.16 19.85 -14.73
CA LYS A 57 6.73 18.57 -14.15
C LYS A 57 5.87 17.79 -15.13
N THR A 58 5.90 16.48 -15.03
CA THR A 58 4.92 15.61 -15.69
C THR A 58 3.57 15.66 -14.97
N ASP A 59 2.53 15.20 -15.66
CA ASP A 59 1.20 15.06 -15.07
C ASP A 59 1.15 13.94 -14.01
N SER A 60 2.11 13.00 -14.02
CA SER A 60 2.26 11.89 -13.08
C SER A 60 3.10 12.22 -11.84
N CYS A 61 3.76 13.38 -11.84
CA CYS A 61 4.70 13.75 -10.81
C CYS A 61 4.00 14.20 -9.51
N THR A 62 4.50 13.68 -8.39
CA THR A 62 4.14 14.13 -7.02
C THR A 62 5.24 15.04 -6.49
N VAL A 63 4.84 16.15 -5.85
CA VAL A 63 5.79 17.09 -5.25
C VAL A 63 5.55 17.20 -3.75
N GLN A 64 6.60 17.08 -2.95
CA GLN A 64 6.54 17.17 -1.49
C GLN A 64 7.43 18.28 -0.95
N LEU A 65 6.92 19.00 0.03
CA LEU A 65 7.65 19.95 0.85
C LEU A 65 7.93 19.32 2.22
N LEU A 66 9.14 18.78 2.39
CA LEU A 66 9.45 17.83 3.46
C LEU A 66 9.32 18.42 4.86
N GLU A 67 9.71 19.69 5.06
CA GLU A 67 9.69 20.33 6.38
C GLU A 67 8.27 20.56 6.92
N LEU A 68 7.28 20.64 6.02
CA LEU A 68 5.89 20.92 6.38
C LEU A 68 4.97 19.71 6.19
N ASP A 69 5.50 18.58 5.71
CA ASP A 69 4.75 17.37 5.35
C ASP A 69 3.56 17.67 4.41
N ILE A 70 3.79 18.60 3.47
CA ILE A 70 2.79 18.99 2.46
C ILE A 70 3.10 18.21 1.19
N GLU A 71 2.13 17.43 0.74
CA GLU A 71 2.18 16.74 -0.55
C GLU A 71 1.21 17.38 -1.54
N MET A 72 1.71 17.64 -2.74
CA MET A 72 0.97 18.16 -3.87
C MET A 72 0.76 17.01 -4.87
N SER A 73 -0.50 16.60 -5.02
CA SER A 73 -0.88 15.46 -5.86
C SER A 73 -0.71 15.72 -7.37
N PRO A 74 -0.62 14.65 -8.19
CA PRO A 74 -0.55 14.74 -9.65
C PRO A 74 -1.67 15.59 -10.28
N GLY A 75 -1.40 16.31 -11.38
CA GLY A 75 -2.35 17.26 -11.99
C GLY A 75 -1.76 18.11 -13.14
N LYS A 76 -2.62 18.84 -13.87
CA LYS A 76 -2.24 19.57 -15.11
C LYS A 76 -1.24 20.71 -14.84
N GLY A 77 -0.06 20.59 -15.46
CA GLY A 77 1.07 21.51 -15.31
C GLY A 77 0.87 22.91 -15.91
N ARG A 78 0.69 23.91 -15.05
CA ARG A 78 0.91 25.32 -15.37
C ARG A 78 1.60 26.03 -14.20
N PHE A 79 2.91 25.85 -14.09
CA PHE A 79 3.72 26.58 -13.12
C PHE A 79 4.93 27.19 -13.83
N SER A 80 5.15 28.49 -13.62
CA SER A 80 6.32 29.19 -14.15
C SER A 80 7.54 29.01 -13.25
N THR A 81 7.34 28.88 -11.93
CA THR A 81 8.41 28.79 -10.93
C THR A 81 8.02 27.92 -9.72
N ILE A 82 9.01 27.54 -8.90
CA ILE A 82 8.77 26.86 -7.62
C ILE A 82 7.93 27.72 -6.68
N LYS A 83 8.09 29.04 -6.73
CA LYS A 83 7.26 29.96 -5.94
C LYS A 83 5.78 29.83 -6.31
N ASP A 84 5.46 29.82 -7.60
CA ASP A 84 4.07 29.73 -8.08
C ASP A 84 3.43 28.40 -7.65
N LEU A 85 4.22 27.31 -7.67
CA LEU A 85 3.79 26.00 -7.18
C LEU A 85 3.40 26.06 -5.69
N LEU A 86 4.24 26.67 -4.85
CA LEU A 86 3.97 26.78 -3.41
C LEU A 86 2.80 27.74 -3.10
N GLU A 87 2.62 28.80 -3.88
CA GLU A 87 1.48 29.71 -3.76
C GLU A 87 0.15 29.01 -4.08
N GLU A 88 0.11 28.15 -5.10
CA GLU A 88 -1.09 27.34 -5.39
C GLU A 88 -1.41 26.35 -4.25
N ALA A 89 -0.38 25.70 -3.68
CA ALA A 89 -0.55 24.83 -2.51
C ALA A 89 -1.15 25.60 -1.33
N TYR A 90 -0.66 26.81 -1.09
CA TYR A 90 -1.16 27.70 -0.05
C TYR A 90 -2.64 28.03 -0.27
N ASP A 91 -3.01 28.44 -1.49
CA ASP A 91 -4.39 28.80 -1.82
C ASP A 91 -5.34 27.60 -1.67
N GLY A 92 -4.93 26.43 -2.16
CA GLY A 92 -5.68 25.18 -2.01
C GLY A 92 -5.95 24.83 -0.55
N ILE A 93 -4.92 24.85 0.29
CA ILE A 93 -5.04 24.56 1.73
C ILE A 93 -5.90 25.62 2.43
N SER A 94 -5.74 26.91 2.08
CA SER A 94 -6.48 28.01 2.71
C SER A 94 -7.99 27.94 2.45
N SER A 95 -8.39 27.39 1.30
CA SER A 95 -9.79 27.23 0.91
C SER A 95 -10.51 26.06 1.61
N ALA A 96 -9.75 25.13 2.22
CA ALA A 96 -10.21 23.77 2.50
C ALA A 96 -10.63 23.45 3.95
N VAL A 97 -10.84 24.44 4.85
CA VAL A 97 -11.56 24.39 6.18
C VAL A 97 -10.87 25.23 7.28
N SER A 98 -11.67 25.79 8.21
CA SER A 98 -11.21 26.54 9.40
C SER A 98 -10.77 25.63 10.56
N ASN A 99 -9.52 25.13 10.51
CA ASN A 99 -8.91 24.35 11.61
C ASN A 99 -7.65 25.09 12.15
N PRO A 100 -7.48 25.26 13.48
CA PRO A 100 -6.28 25.82 14.11
C PRO A 100 -4.94 25.21 13.66
N ALA A 101 -4.90 23.90 13.40
CA ALA A 101 -3.70 23.22 12.91
C ALA A 101 -3.33 23.66 11.48
N ILE A 102 -4.32 23.95 10.64
CA ILE A 102 -4.13 24.44 9.27
C ILE A 102 -3.52 25.85 9.29
N HIS A 103 -3.90 26.70 10.26
CA HIS A 103 -3.33 28.05 10.39
C HIS A 103 -1.82 28.03 10.63
N GLN A 104 -1.31 27.07 11.43
CA GLN A 104 0.13 26.95 11.66
C GLN A 104 0.88 26.47 10.41
N VAL A 105 0.31 25.53 9.66
CA VAL A 105 0.87 25.04 8.39
C VAL A 105 0.92 26.16 7.35
N LEU A 106 -0.17 26.92 7.18
CA LEU A 106 -0.23 28.08 6.28
C LEU A 106 0.78 29.17 6.69
N ALA A 107 0.93 29.43 7.99
CA ALA A 107 1.92 30.41 8.47
C ALA A 107 3.35 29.99 8.11
N ASN A 108 3.69 28.71 8.31
CA ASN A 108 5.02 28.20 7.98
C ASN A 108 5.25 28.15 6.46
N LEU A 109 4.24 27.76 5.67
CA LEU A 109 4.31 27.79 4.21
C LEU A 109 4.49 29.22 3.68
N SER A 110 3.83 30.21 4.28
CA SER A 110 4.04 31.62 3.95
C SER A 110 5.47 32.09 4.21
N LEU A 111 6.13 31.59 5.26
CA LEU A 111 7.54 31.88 5.53
C LEU A 111 8.45 31.29 4.46
N VAL A 112 8.15 30.08 3.97
CA VAL A 112 8.88 29.47 2.85
C VAL A 112 8.71 30.29 1.57
N ILE A 113 7.47 30.63 1.18
CA ILE A 113 7.16 31.42 -0.04
C ILE A 113 7.84 32.79 -0.02
N LYS A 114 7.97 33.41 1.16
CA LYS A 114 8.66 34.70 1.35
C LYS A 114 10.19 34.58 1.42
N GLY A 115 10.74 33.37 1.35
CA GLY A 115 12.19 33.12 1.45
C GLY A 115 12.76 33.32 2.86
N HIS A 116 11.95 33.18 3.90
CA HIS A 116 12.35 33.33 5.31
C HIS A 116 12.60 32.01 6.03
N SER A 117 12.32 30.87 5.39
CA SER A 117 12.59 29.53 5.93
C SER A 117 13.26 28.66 4.88
N LYS A 118 14.14 27.77 5.35
CA LYS A 118 14.68 26.69 4.51
C LYS A 118 13.56 25.73 4.12
N TYR A 119 13.73 25.11 2.97
CA TYR A 119 12.86 24.09 2.44
C TYR A 119 13.63 23.05 1.62
N THR A 120 13.06 21.86 1.55
CA THR A 120 13.48 20.76 0.71
C THR A 120 12.29 20.33 -0.13
N LEU A 121 12.42 20.50 -1.44
CA LEU A 121 11.42 20.07 -2.41
C LEU A 121 11.84 18.71 -2.96
N LEU A 122 11.00 17.71 -2.75
CA LEU A 122 11.15 16.39 -3.34
C LEU A 122 10.16 16.24 -4.50
N ILE A 123 10.68 15.99 -5.69
CA ILE A 123 9.91 15.70 -6.90
C ILE A 123 10.08 14.21 -7.17
N ASP A 124 8.98 13.46 -7.11
CA ASP A 124 8.94 12.06 -7.53
C ASP A 124 8.16 11.96 -8.83
N ASP A 125 8.84 11.56 -9.90
CA ASP A 125 8.27 11.45 -11.23
C ASP A 125 8.46 10.05 -11.79
N PRO A 126 7.39 9.22 -11.76
CA PRO A 126 7.42 7.91 -12.36
C PRO A 126 7.78 7.96 -13.84
N LEU A 127 7.35 8.95 -14.62
CA LEU A 127 7.67 9.03 -16.06
C LEU A 127 9.10 9.49 -16.33
N GLY A 128 9.77 10.06 -15.33
CA GLY A 128 11.18 10.43 -15.39
C GLY A 128 11.50 11.69 -16.19
N ASN A 129 10.50 12.47 -16.60
CA ASN A 129 10.63 13.59 -17.53
C ASN A 129 10.56 14.98 -16.86
N SER A 130 10.42 15.04 -15.55
CA SER A 130 10.40 16.30 -14.79
C SER A 130 11.79 16.92 -14.69
N LEU A 131 11.86 18.25 -14.70
CA LEU A 131 13.10 19.03 -14.66
C LEU A 131 12.93 20.31 -13.82
N ILE A 132 14.00 20.70 -13.12
CA ILE A 132 14.19 22.01 -12.50
C ILE A 132 15.30 22.77 -13.24
N GLN A 133 15.10 24.06 -13.48
CA GLN A 133 16.13 24.95 -14.03
C GLN A 133 17.36 25.03 -13.10
N CYS A 134 18.56 24.87 -13.65
CA CYS A 134 19.83 25.10 -12.95
C CYS A 134 20.21 26.57 -12.93
N LEU A 135 20.94 27.01 -11.90
CA LEU A 135 21.55 28.33 -11.92
C LEU A 135 22.78 28.33 -12.84
N PRO A 136 23.02 29.38 -13.64
CA PRO A 136 24.07 29.42 -14.67
C PRO A 136 25.52 29.55 -14.12
N GLU A 137 25.83 28.99 -12.95
CA GLU A 137 27.12 29.13 -12.30
C GLU A 137 28.11 28.01 -12.73
N GLY A 138 28.39 27.90 -14.03
CA GLY A 138 29.40 26.97 -14.57
C GLY A 138 29.33 26.81 -16.09
N ASP A 139 30.48 26.51 -16.73
CA ASP A 139 30.54 26.22 -18.17
C ASP A 139 29.86 24.87 -18.47
N SER A 140 28.55 24.91 -18.69
CA SER A 140 27.67 23.78 -18.97
C SER A 140 27.53 23.46 -20.46
N SER A 141 28.35 24.09 -21.31
CA SER A 141 28.17 24.12 -22.77
C SER A 141 28.15 22.73 -23.46
N ASN A 142 28.58 21.67 -22.78
CA ASN A 142 28.62 20.31 -23.30
C ASN A 142 27.72 19.28 -22.56
N GLN A 143 27.03 19.65 -21.48
CA GLN A 143 26.18 18.72 -20.72
C GLN A 143 24.71 18.85 -21.15
N LYS A 144 24.02 17.71 -21.28
CA LYS A 144 22.60 17.64 -21.67
C LYS A 144 21.83 16.71 -20.72
N GLY A 145 20.55 16.98 -20.53
CA GLY A 145 19.69 16.17 -19.64
C GLY A 145 20.03 16.36 -18.15
N LEU A 146 19.79 15.36 -17.32
CA LEU A 146 19.98 15.43 -15.86
C LEU A 146 21.44 15.66 -15.43
N GLU A 147 22.41 15.45 -16.32
CA GLU A 147 23.84 15.69 -16.04
C GLU A 147 24.14 17.13 -15.67
N VAL A 148 23.31 18.09 -16.11
CA VAL A 148 23.44 19.51 -15.74
C VAL A 148 23.24 19.76 -14.24
N TYR A 149 22.58 18.85 -13.51
CA TYR A 149 22.40 18.94 -12.05
C TYR A 149 23.68 18.72 -11.29
N ASN A 150 24.68 18.05 -11.88
CA ASN A 150 25.97 17.83 -11.23
C ASN A 150 26.73 19.13 -10.94
N ASN A 151 26.39 20.22 -11.62
CA ASN A 151 27.00 21.53 -11.40
C ASN A 151 26.15 22.43 -10.47
N ASP A 152 24.96 21.98 -10.07
CA ASP A 152 24.10 22.73 -9.17
C ASP A 152 24.18 22.15 -7.76
N PRO A 153 24.82 22.84 -6.79
CA PRO A 153 25.05 22.29 -5.46
C PRO A 153 23.77 22.09 -4.64
N TYR A 154 22.62 22.59 -5.12
CA TYR A 154 21.34 22.53 -4.44
C TYR A 154 20.41 21.44 -4.98
N ILE A 155 20.73 20.86 -6.13
CA ILE A 155 19.92 19.84 -6.78
C ILE A 155 20.66 18.52 -6.74
N SER A 156 20.00 17.48 -6.24
CA SER A 156 20.42 16.10 -6.43
C SER A 156 19.32 15.30 -7.12
N TYR A 157 19.69 14.23 -7.80
CA TYR A 157 18.72 13.35 -8.45
C TYR A 157 19.14 11.89 -8.35
N SER A 158 18.16 11.00 -8.44
CA SER A 158 18.37 9.55 -8.52
C SER A 158 17.31 8.93 -9.41
N THR A 159 17.67 7.85 -10.12
CA THR A 159 16.69 7.10 -10.92
C THR A 159 16.34 5.77 -10.26
N TYR A 160 15.07 5.37 -10.37
CA TYR A 160 14.57 4.12 -9.80
C TYR A 160 13.88 3.26 -10.85
N THR A 161 13.87 1.95 -10.62
CA THR A 161 13.09 1.03 -11.43
C THR A 161 11.62 1.20 -11.05
N ARG A 162 10.76 1.47 -12.03
CA ARG A 162 9.32 1.61 -11.80
C ARG A 162 8.73 0.31 -11.26
N THR A 163 7.68 0.45 -10.45
CA THR A 163 6.83 -0.68 -10.07
C THR A 163 5.97 -1.11 -11.27
N TYR A 164 5.50 -2.35 -11.27
CA TYR A 164 4.57 -2.82 -12.32
C TYR A 164 3.30 -1.98 -12.35
N SER A 165 2.74 -1.61 -11.20
CA SER A 165 1.56 -0.74 -11.12
C SER A 165 1.79 0.63 -11.76
N GLN A 166 2.98 1.21 -11.61
CA GLN A 166 3.34 2.45 -12.29
C GLN A 166 3.51 2.23 -13.80
N GLU A 167 4.13 1.13 -14.24
CA GLU A 167 4.22 0.83 -15.68
C GLU A 167 2.85 0.58 -16.33
N GLU A 168 1.94 -0.09 -15.61
CA GLU A 168 0.56 -0.36 -16.03
C GLU A 168 -0.29 0.92 -16.05
N GLU A 169 -0.22 1.75 -14.99
CA GLU A 169 -0.93 3.03 -14.89
C GLU A 169 -0.61 3.97 -16.05
N PHE A 170 0.65 3.98 -16.50
CA PHE A 170 1.14 4.88 -17.54
C PHE A 170 1.25 4.24 -18.93
N ASP A 171 0.74 3.02 -19.14
CA ASP A 171 0.77 2.27 -20.42
C ASP A 171 2.19 2.22 -21.04
N LEU A 172 3.22 1.99 -20.20
CA LEU A 172 4.62 2.00 -20.61
C LEU A 172 5.05 0.65 -21.20
N PRO A 173 5.91 0.63 -22.23
CA PRO A 173 6.42 -0.62 -22.78
C PRO A 173 7.23 -1.38 -21.73
N HIS A 174 6.81 -2.62 -21.43
CA HIS A 174 7.51 -3.52 -20.51
C HIS A 174 8.98 -3.65 -20.91
N ILE A 175 9.89 -3.27 -20.01
CA ILE A 175 11.29 -3.71 -20.12
C ILE A 175 11.33 -5.19 -19.68
N GLN A 176 10.80 -6.07 -20.53
CA GLN A 176 11.13 -7.48 -20.49
C GLN A 176 12.57 -7.66 -21.00
N LYS A 177 13.54 -7.67 -20.09
CA LYS A 177 14.80 -8.40 -20.27
C LYS A 177 15.24 -9.07 -18.97
N HIS A 178 14.85 -10.34 -18.87
CA HIS A 178 15.54 -11.50 -18.27
C HIS A 178 16.27 -11.41 -16.91
N HIS A 179 15.94 -12.43 -16.09
CA HIS A 179 16.58 -12.96 -14.87
C HIS A 179 16.12 -12.26 -13.56
N LEU A 180 15.36 -12.86 -12.65
CA LEU A 180 15.31 -14.24 -12.15
C LEU A 180 13.91 -14.55 -11.60
N ALA A 181 13.12 -15.42 -12.22
CA ALA A 181 12.01 -16.14 -11.55
C ALA A 181 11.38 -17.22 -12.46
N ASP A 182 12.19 -17.89 -13.31
CA ASP A 182 11.68 -19.11 -13.97
C ASP A 182 12.83 -20.09 -14.27
N GLN A 183 13.47 -20.57 -13.21
CA GLN A 183 14.20 -21.82 -13.23
C GLN A 183 13.50 -22.78 -12.25
N GLY A 184 12.29 -23.22 -12.63
CA GLY A 184 11.60 -24.35 -12.03
C GLY A 184 11.12 -24.14 -10.59
N ASN A 185 9.80 -24.25 -10.39
CA ASN A 185 9.17 -24.37 -9.06
C ASN A 185 9.83 -25.39 -8.11
N GLY A 186 10.67 -26.31 -8.62
CA GLY A 186 11.48 -27.22 -7.83
C GLY A 186 12.55 -26.52 -6.96
N ASP A 187 13.28 -25.53 -7.47
CA ASP A 187 14.37 -24.89 -6.72
C ASP A 187 13.81 -23.94 -5.64
N ASN A 188 12.83 -23.10 -5.99
CA ASN A 188 12.19 -22.20 -5.02
C ASN A 188 11.51 -22.94 -3.87
N PHE A 189 10.86 -24.07 -4.13
CA PHE A 189 10.28 -24.89 -3.07
C PHE A 189 11.36 -25.48 -2.14
N GLN A 190 12.48 -25.97 -2.68
CA GLN A 190 13.58 -26.48 -1.85
C GLN A 190 14.27 -25.36 -1.06
N ASN A 191 14.43 -24.18 -1.65
CA ASN A 191 14.93 -22.99 -0.96
C ASN A 191 14.01 -22.57 0.18
N LEU A 192 12.68 -22.61 -0.01
CA LEU A 192 11.71 -22.39 1.06
C LEU A 192 11.86 -23.41 2.20
N VAL A 193 11.92 -24.70 1.88
CA VAL A 193 12.13 -25.76 2.88
C VAL A 193 13.41 -25.50 3.68
N LYS A 194 14.51 -25.18 3.00
CA LYS A 194 15.80 -24.87 3.64
C LYS A 194 15.72 -23.62 4.54
N LEU A 195 15.04 -22.57 4.11
CA LEU A 195 14.84 -21.37 4.92
C LEU A 195 14.05 -21.68 6.19
N ILE A 196 12.95 -22.45 6.08
CA ILE A 196 12.15 -22.88 7.25
C ILE A 196 13.00 -23.73 8.21
N GLU A 197 13.85 -24.61 7.69
CA GLU A 197 14.73 -25.45 8.50
C GLU A 197 15.79 -24.67 9.28
N LEU A 198 16.38 -23.66 8.65
CA LEU A 198 17.42 -22.82 9.27
C LEU A 198 16.87 -21.77 10.25
N SER A 199 15.59 -21.41 10.11
CA SER A 199 14.97 -20.32 10.88
C SER A 199 14.37 -20.81 12.20
N SER A 200 14.42 -19.96 13.22
CA SER A 200 13.91 -20.24 14.57
C SER A 200 12.88 -19.22 15.05
N ARG A 201 12.77 -18.07 14.38
CA ARG A 201 11.83 -16.98 14.69
C ARG A 201 11.05 -16.60 13.44
N ILE A 202 10.30 -17.54 12.91
CA ILE A 202 9.52 -17.37 11.68
C ILE A 202 8.29 -16.50 11.97
N VAL A 203 8.11 -15.44 11.17
CA VAL A 203 6.87 -14.66 11.14
C VAL A 203 6.11 -14.95 9.86
N VAL A 204 4.80 -15.19 10.00
CA VAL A 204 3.89 -15.33 8.86
C VAL A 204 3.03 -14.08 8.78
N LEU A 205 3.00 -13.41 7.63
CA LEU A 205 2.03 -12.36 7.30
C LEU A 205 1.00 -12.93 6.34
N SER A 206 -0.28 -12.93 6.70
CA SER A 206 -1.33 -13.48 5.84
C SER A 206 -2.48 -12.52 5.52
N GLY A 207 -3.15 -12.79 4.41
CA GLY A 207 -4.41 -12.18 4.01
C GLY A 207 -5.43 -13.19 3.50
N ALA A 208 -6.50 -12.71 2.88
CA ALA A 208 -7.68 -13.54 2.60
C ALA A 208 -7.39 -14.76 1.71
N GLY A 209 -6.34 -14.71 0.89
CA GLY A 209 -5.94 -15.80 0.00
C GLY A 209 -5.61 -17.11 0.73
N VAL A 210 -5.23 -17.09 2.01
CA VAL A 210 -4.99 -18.33 2.77
C VAL A 210 -6.27 -19.06 3.18
N SER A 211 -7.41 -18.36 3.16
CA SER A 211 -8.71 -18.88 3.62
C SER A 211 -9.65 -19.26 2.46
N VAL A 212 -9.21 -19.08 1.21
CA VAL A 212 -10.01 -19.41 0.01
C VAL A 212 -10.35 -20.90 -0.04
N GLU A 213 -9.37 -21.78 0.17
CA GLU A 213 -9.62 -23.23 0.21
C GLU A 213 -10.36 -23.71 1.47
N SER A 214 -10.62 -22.81 2.42
CA SER A 214 -11.54 -23.04 3.55
C SER A 214 -12.99 -22.61 3.23
N GLY A 215 -13.27 -22.19 2.00
CA GLY A 215 -14.60 -21.76 1.55
C GLY A 215 -14.94 -20.31 1.89
N ILE A 216 -13.97 -19.51 2.35
CA ILE A 216 -14.14 -18.09 2.61
C ILE A 216 -13.70 -17.32 1.35
N PRO A 217 -14.60 -16.60 0.65
CA PRO A 217 -14.23 -15.88 -0.55
C PRO A 217 -13.23 -14.75 -0.24
N ALA A 218 -12.29 -14.52 -1.16
CA ALA A 218 -11.46 -13.33 -1.09
C ALA A 218 -12.31 -12.07 -1.34
N PHE A 219 -11.85 -10.94 -0.81
CA PHE A 219 -12.52 -9.66 -1.03
C PHE A 219 -12.52 -9.24 -2.50
N ARG A 220 -11.43 -9.50 -3.22
CA ARG A 220 -11.27 -9.17 -4.64
C ARG A 220 -11.26 -10.45 -5.47
N ASN A 221 -11.83 -10.38 -6.68
CA ASN A 221 -11.57 -11.41 -7.67
C ASN A 221 -10.12 -11.33 -8.14
N ASP A 222 -9.47 -12.48 -8.15
CA ASP A 222 -8.29 -12.67 -8.96
C ASP A 222 -8.74 -12.89 -10.40
N LYS A 223 -8.36 -11.99 -11.32
CA LYS A 223 -8.58 -12.19 -12.77
C LYS A 223 -7.86 -13.44 -13.29
N HIS A 224 -6.98 -14.05 -12.49
CA HIS A 224 -6.24 -15.28 -12.77
C HIS A 224 -6.72 -16.51 -12.00
N SER A 225 -7.81 -16.41 -11.21
CA SER A 225 -8.47 -17.61 -10.68
C SER A 225 -9.04 -18.41 -11.85
N VAL A 226 -8.52 -19.62 -12.05
CA VAL A 226 -8.88 -20.61 -13.10
C VAL A 226 -10.37 -21.01 -13.09
N SER A 227 -11.17 -20.45 -12.16
CA SER A 227 -12.63 -20.53 -12.16
C SER A 227 -13.30 -19.32 -12.85
N SER A 228 -12.71 -18.77 -13.92
CA SER A 228 -13.23 -17.61 -14.65
C SER A 228 -14.46 -17.91 -15.53
N THR A 229 -15.17 -19.01 -15.27
CA THR A 229 -16.44 -19.38 -15.91
C THR A 229 -17.61 -19.51 -14.93
N VAL A 230 -17.42 -19.10 -13.66
CA VAL A 230 -18.46 -19.09 -12.63
C VAL A 230 -18.65 -17.65 -12.15
N ASP A 231 -19.90 -17.27 -11.87
CA ASP A 231 -20.33 -15.94 -11.45
C ASP A 231 -19.38 -15.27 -10.43
N ASP A 232 -19.24 -13.93 -10.49
CA ASP A 232 -18.42 -13.14 -9.56
C ASP A 232 -18.92 -13.29 -8.12
N ASP A 233 -18.35 -14.24 -7.38
CA ASP A 233 -18.71 -14.56 -6.00
C ASP A 233 -17.94 -13.74 -4.94
N SER A 234 -17.19 -12.69 -5.35
CA SER A 234 -16.47 -11.83 -4.41
C SER A 234 -17.42 -11.04 -3.48
N ILE A 235 -16.92 -10.64 -2.32
CA ILE A 235 -17.73 -9.82 -1.40
C ILE A 235 -18.10 -8.47 -2.04
N TRP A 236 -17.19 -7.86 -2.80
CA TRP A 236 -17.43 -6.55 -3.42
C TRP A 236 -18.36 -6.57 -4.65
N SER A 237 -18.68 -7.74 -5.21
CA SER A 237 -19.70 -7.83 -6.26
C SER A 237 -21.13 -7.73 -5.69
N LYS A 238 -21.30 -8.04 -4.39
CA LYS A 238 -22.60 -8.09 -3.70
C LYS A 238 -22.89 -6.86 -2.85
N TRP A 239 -21.87 -6.23 -2.26
CA TRP A 239 -22.03 -5.02 -1.44
C TRP A 239 -21.11 -3.89 -1.91
N ASP A 240 -21.64 -2.66 -1.92
CA ASP A 240 -20.87 -1.47 -2.23
C ASP A 240 -19.80 -1.22 -1.16
N GLN A 241 -18.54 -1.24 -1.59
CA GLN A 241 -17.39 -0.99 -0.72
C GLN A 241 -17.47 0.40 -0.07
N GLU A 242 -18.02 1.41 -0.75
CA GLU A 242 -18.11 2.75 -0.20
C GLU A 242 -19.05 2.83 1.03
N GLU A 243 -20.04 1.96 1.11
CA GLU A 243 -20.96 1.89 2.26
C GLU A 243 -20.32 1.20 3.48
N GLN A 244 -19.19 0.51 3.27
CA GLN A 244 -18.40 -0.11 4.34
C GLN A 244 -17.37 0.85 4.97
N VAL A 245 -17.37 2.13 4.57
CA VAL A 245 -16.53 3.18 5.17
C VAL A 245 -17.06 3.53 6.56
N TYR A 246 -16.17 3.55 7.55
CA TYR A 246 -16.51 3.72 8.97
C TYR A 246 -17.34 4.98 9.23
N SER A 247 -16.96 6.12 8.63
CA SER A 247 -17.71 7.37 8.79
C SER A 247 -19.14 7.27 8.26
N LYS A 248 -19.38 6.55 7.15
CA LYS A 248 -20.73 6.31 6.61
C LYS A 248 -21.52 5.37 7.52
N ILE A 249 -20.94 4.26 8.00
CA ILE A 249 -21.58 3.34 8.96
C ILE A 249 -22.06 4.08 10.22
N MET A 250 -21.25 5.04 10.68
CA MET A 250 -21.53 5.82 11.88
C MET A 250 -22.61 6.88 11.67
N THR A 251 -22.74 7.45 10.47
CA THR A 251 -23.61 8.61 10.19
C THR A 251 -24.86 8.30 9.38
N GLN A 252 -24.86 7.22 8.59
CA GLN A 252 -25.92 6.89 7.63
C GLN A 252 -26.59 5.56 7.99
N MET A 253 -27.92 5.57 8.10
CA MET A 253 -28.68 4.36 8.44
C MET A 253 -28.55 3.27 7.39
N ASN A 254 -28.63 3.60 6.10
CA ASN A 254 -28.54 2.63 5.01
C ASN A 254 -27.18 1.92 4.98
N ALA A 255 -26.09 2.68 5.09
CA ALA A 255 -24.74 2.11 5.19
C ALA A 255 -24.62 1.16 6.39
N ARG A 256 -25.26 1.49 7.53
CA ARG A 256 -25.29 0.61 8.71
C ARG A 256 -26.09 -0.67 8.49
N ILE A 257 -27.22 -0.60 7.78
CA ILE A 257 -28.01 -1.77 7.39
C ILE A 257 -27.18 -2.68 6.48
N ASN A 258 -26.53 -2.12 5.46
CA ASN A 258 -25.73 -2.88 4.50
C ASN A 258 -24.45 -3.45 5.15
N TYR A 259 -23.85 -2.74 6.10
CA TYR A 259 -22.79 -3.29 6.96
C TYR A 259 -23.26 -4.54 7.71
N TRP A 260 -24.40 -4.46 8.40
CA TRP A 260 -24.93 -5.60 9.17
C TRP A 260 -25.31 -6.77 8.27
N ASP A 261 -25.90 -6.50 7.11
CA ASP A 261 -26.23 -7.52 6.11
C ASP A 261 -25.00 -8.30 5.64
N MET A 262 -23.96 -7.57 5.20
CA MET A 262 -22.70 -8.17 4.77
C MET A 262 -22.06 -8.97 5.90
N HIS A 263 -22.02 -8.44 7.12
CA HIS A 263 -21.35 -9.12 8.24
C HIS A 263 -22.12 -10.35 8.74
N VAL A 264 -23.45 -10.35 8.70
CA VAL A 264 -24.25 -11.57 8.95
C VAL A 264 -23.95 -12.62 7.90
N HIS A 265 -23.92 -12.25 6.62
CA HIS A 265 -23.57 -13.17 5.53
C HIS A 265 -22.16 -13.76 5.73
N MET A 266 -21.17 -12.90 5.94
CA MET A 266 -19.77 -13.31 6.16
C MET A 266 -19.61 -14.19 7.40
N TYR A 267 -20.24 -13.83 8.52
CA TYR A 267 -20.15 -14.62 9.75
C TYR A 267 -20.69 -16.05 9.54
N ASN A 268 -21.79 -16.20 8.80
CA ASN A 268 -22.35 -17.52 8.49
C ASN A 268 -21.39 -18.40 7.65
N ILE A 269 -20.60 -17.79 6.76
CA ILE A 269 -19.56 -18.49 5.99
C ILE A 269 -18.40 -18.86 6.92
N ILE A 270 -17.87 -17.88 7.65
CA ILE A 270 -16.71 -18.03 8.54
C ILE A 270 -16.97 -19.07 9.63
N ASN A 271 -18.17 -19.07 10.24
CA ASN A 271 -18.49 -19.98 11.34
C ASN A 271 -18.46 -21.45 10.90
N LYS A 272 -18.83 -21.73 9.64
CA LYS A 272 -18.80 -23.07 9.03
C LYS A 272 -17.44 -23.46 8.45
N ALA A 273 -16.54 -22.51 8.28
CA ALA A 273 -15.23 -22.76 7.68
C ALA A 273 -14.32 -23.52 8.66
N GLU A 274 -13.58 -24.48 8.10
CA GLU A 274 -12.57 -25.27 8.80
C GLU A 274 -11.17 -24.90 8.31
N PRO A 275 -10.14 -24.99 9.19
CA PRO A 275 -8.76 -24.71 8.78
C PRO A 275 -8.29 -25.63 7.65
N ASN A 276 -7.56 -25.07 6.69
CA ASN A 276 -6.90 -25.82 5.61
C ASN A 276 -5.39 -26.00 5.86
N ALA A 277 -4.68 -26.60 4.88
CA ALA A 277 -3.25 -26.87 4.94
C ALA A 277 -2.37 -25.65 5.30
N SER A 278 -2.76 -24.44 4.87
CA SER A 278 -2.05 -23.19 5.20
C SER A 278 -2.07 -22.89 6.69
N HIS A 279 -3.23 -23.06 7.33
CA HIS A 279 -3.40 -22.85 8.76
C HIS A 279 -2.68 -23.93 9.57
N PHE A 280 -2.77 -25.18 9.13
CA PHE A 280 -2.07 -26.29 9.77
C PHE A 280 -0.56 -26.20 9.65
N LEU A 281 -0.02 -25.62 8.57
CA LEU A 281 1.41 -25.33 8.47
C LEU A 281 1.86 -24.40 9.59
N VAL A 282 1.14 -23.30 9.83
CA VAL A 282 1.48 -22.35 10.92
C VAL A 282 1.39 -23.02 12.29
N SER A 283 0.35 -23.83 12.52
CA SER A 283 0.21 -24.65 13.73
C SER A 283 1.38 -25.62 13.91
N LYS A 284 1.82 -26.26 12.82
CA LYS A 284 2.97 -27.16 12.81
C LYS A 284 4.28 -26.44 13.11
N LEU A 285 4.53 -25.28 12.50
CA LEU A 285 5.70 -24.43 12.81
C LEU A 285 5.71 -24.04 14.30
N ASN A 286 4.54 -23.81 14.91
CA ASN A 286 4.44 -23.59 16.35
C ASN A 286 4.82 -24.83 17.16
N LYS A 287 4.31 -26.01 16.81
CA LYS A 287 4.66 -27.29 17.47
C LYS A 287 6.15 -27.62 17.36
N MET A 288 6.79 -27.20 16.27
CA MET A 288 8.23 -27.31 16.06
C MET A 288 9.06 -26.23 16.77
N ASN A 289 8.43 -25.34 17.57
CA ASN A 289 9.07 -24.19 18.22
C ASN A 289 9.77 -23.20 17.27
N LYS A 290 9.34 -23.14 16.00
CA LYS A 290 9.89 -22.24 14.98
C LYS A 290 9.05 -20.99 14.74
N LEU A 291 7.74 -21.06 15.02
CA LEU A 291 6.83 -19.91 14.85
C LEU A 291 7.12 -18.86 15.94
N HIS A 292 7.51 -17.67 15.52
CA HIS A 292 7.55 -16.48 16.38
C HIS A 292 6.15 -15.87 16.51
N CYS A 293 5.51 -15.55 15.38
CA CYS A 293 4.19 -14.93 15.34
C CYS A 293 3.50 -15.15 13.98
N VAL A 294 2.18 -15.21 13.97
CA VAL A 294 1.38 -14.97 12.75
C VAL A 294 0.70 -13.61 12.88
N ILE A 295 0.93 -12.77 11.88
CA ILE A 295 0.24 -11.50 11.69
C ILE A 295 -0.79 -11.75 10.59
N THR A 296 -2.06 -11.50 10.86
CA THR A 296 -3.11 -11.76 9.87
C THR A 296 -4.01 -10.56 9.68
N GLN A 297 -4.31 -10.26 8.42
CA GLN A 297 -5.36 -9.34 8.01
C GLN A 297 -6.76 -9.97 8.08
N ASN A 298 -6.83 -11.28 8.27
CA ASN A 298 -8.09 -12.01 8.30
C ASN A 298 -8.76 -11.87 9.66
N ILE A 299 -10.09 -11.94 9.63
CA ILE A 299 -10.97 -11.78 10.79
C ILE A 299 -11.68 -13.09 11.15
N ASP A 300 -11.24 -14.21 10.55
CA ASP A 300 -11.94 -15.49 10.49
C ASP A 300 -11.65 -16.44 11.66
N GLY A 301 -10.56 -16.22 12.41
CA GLY A 301 -10.17 -17.05 13.55
C GLY A 301 -9.66 -18.45 13.18
N LEU A 302 -9.32 -18.73 11.92
CA LEU A 302 -8.93 -20.08 11.48
C LEU A 302 -7.56 -20.53 12.02
N TYR A 303 -6.65 -19.60 12.35
CA TYR A 303 -5.38 -19.95 13.01
C TYR A 303 -5.60 -20.46 14.44
N GLN A 304 -6.51 -19.82 15.19
CA GLN A 304 -6.93 -20.27 16.53
C GLN A 304 -7.53 -21.67 16.42
N LYS A 305 -8.48 -21.88 15.49
CA LYS A 305 -9.08 -23.20 15.23
C LYS A 305 -8.03 -24.25 14.85
N ALA A 306 -6.98 -23.89 14.13
CA ALA A 306 -5.86 -24.78 13.79
C ALA A 306 -4.93 -25.10 14.98
N GLY A 307 -5.12 -24.47 16.13
CA GLY A 307 -4.33 -24.69 17.35
C GLY A 307 -3.09 -23.80 17.49
N VAL A 308 -3.03 -22.68 16.76
CA VAL A 308 -2.03 -21.64 17.03
C VAL A 308 -2.45 -20.89 18.31
N PRO A 309 -1.57 -20.71 19.30
CA PRO A 309 -1.95 -20.08 20.56
C PRO A 309 -2.15 -18.56 20.40
N ASP A 310 -3.19 -18.01 21.02
CA ASP A 310 -3.61 -16.60 20.86
C ASP A 310 -2.47 -15.59 21.03
N HIS A 311 -1.55 -15.81 21.97
CA HIS A 311 -0.44 -14.89 22.22
C HIS A 311 0.54 -14.76 21.03
N LYS A 312 0.56 -15.75 20.12
CA LYS A 312 1.32 -15.75 18.86
C LYS A 312 0.52 -15.28 17.65
N ILE A 313 -0.72 -14.84 17.83
CA ILE A 313 -1.56 -14.30 16.76
C ILE A 313 -1.67 -12.78 16.93
N VAL A 314 -1.59 -12.06 15.81
CA VAL A 314 -1.78 -10.62 15.73
C VAL A 314 -2.79 -10.34 14.63
N GLU A 315 -4.05 -10.17 15.01
CA GLU A 315 -5.17 -9.84 14.12
C GLU A 315 -5.23 -8.33 13.89
N ILE A 316 -4.60 -7.85 12.81
CA ILE A 316 -4.46 -6.41 12.60
C ILE A 316 -5.78 -5.74 12.20
N HIS A 317 -6.74 -6.49 11.65
CA HIS A 317 -8.07 -6.00 11.29
C HIS A 317 -9.17 -6.44 12.27
N GLY A 318 -8.78 -6.92 13.47
CA GLY A 318 -9.71 -7.35 14.49
C GLY A 318 -10.35 -8.72 14.18
N SER A 319 -11.55 -8.97 14.73
CA SER A 319 -12.17 -10.30 14.69
C SER A 319 -13.67 -10.24 14.40
N MET A 320 -14.17 -11.20 13.63
CA MET A 320 -15.60 -11.40 13.36
C MET A 320 -16.32 -12.16 14.50
N HIS A 321 -15.58 -12.64 15.50
CA HIS A 321 -16.13 -13.49 16.56
C HIS A 321 -16.65 -12.71 17.77
N CYS A 322 -16.61 -11.37 17.73
CA CYS A 322 -17.13 -10.54 18.79
C CYS A 322 -17.69 -9.22 18.26
N ILE A 323 -18.60 -8.62 19.04
CA ILE A 323 -19.17 -7.29 18.79
C ILE A 323 -18.72 -6.33 19.88
N ASP A 324 -18.37 -5.11 19.45
CA ASP A 324 -17.97 -4.03 20.34
C ASP A 324 -18.90 -2.81 20.16
N CYS A 325 -19.13 -2.08 21.25
CA CYS A 325 -19.79 -0.78 21.18
C CYS A 325 -18.80 0.33 20.82
N THR A 326 -19.10 1.09 19.77
CA THR A 326 -18.23 2.18 19.31
C THR A 326 -18.22 3.37 20.27
N LYS A 327 -19.26 3.53 21.09
CA LYS A 327 -19.45 4.63 22.05
C LYS A 327 -18.87 4.32 23.43
N CYS A 328 -19.43 3.36 24.17
CA CYS A 328 -19.00 3.06 25.55
C CYS A 328 -17.84 2.05 25.64
N LYS A 329 -17.37 1.54 24.50
CA LYS A 329 -16.27 0.56 24.41
C LYS A 329 -16.51 -0.74 25.17
N LYS A 330 -17.77 -1.08 25.46
CA LYS A 330 -18.15 -2.42 25.92
C LYS A 330 -17.75 -3.42 24.84
N LYS A 331 -16.99 -4.45 25.24
CA LYS A 331 -16.43 -5.45 24.34
C LYS A 331 -17.08 -6.82 24.49
N ASN A 332 -16.83 -7.69 23.52
CA ASN A 332 -17.20 -9.11 23.55
C ASN A 332 -18.70 -9.32 23.76
N LEU A 333 -19.51 -8.51 23.06
CA LEU A 333 -20.95 -8.72 22.98
C LEU A 333 -21.25 -9.93 22.08
N ASP A 334 -22.32 -10.64 22.40
CA ASP A 334 -22.75 -11.88 21.76
C ASP A 334 -23.10 -11.67 20.28
N VAL A 335 -22.35 -12.30 19.38
CA VAL A 335 -22.55 -12.17 17.93
C VAL A 335 -23.93 -12.67 17.49
N GLU A 336 -24.31 -13.88 17.91
CA GLU A 336 -25.54 -14.53 17.46
C GLU A 336 -26.78 -13.76 17.91
N LYS A 337 -26.75 -13.23 19.13
CA LYS A 337 -27.84 -12.40 19.67
C LYS A 337 -28.10 -11.19 18.78
N PHE A 338 -27.07 -10.39 18.51
CA PHE A 338 -27.23 -9.14 17.77
C PHE A 338 -27.54 -9.38 16.29
N GLN A 339 -26.99 -10.43 15.68
CA GLN A 339 -27.38 -10.84 14.33
C GLN A 339 -28.85 -11.28 14.27
N SER A 340 -29.31 -12.04 15.26
CA SER A 340 -30.71 -12.47 15.36
C SER A 340 -31.66 -11.29 15.57
N GLU A 341 -31.23 -10.24 16.29
CA GLU A 341 -31.99 -8.98 16.41
C GLU A 341 -32.10 -8.29 15.05
N PHE A 342 -30.98 -8.09 14.35
CA PHE A 342 -30.97 -7.47 13.03
C PHE A 342 -31.81 -8.23 11.99
N LEU A 343 -31.78 -9.57 11.99
CA LEU A 343 -32.48 -10.39 11.00
C LEU A 343 -34.02 -10.34 11.13
N LYS A 344 -34.57 -9.91 12.27
CA LYS A 344 -36.03 -9.88 12.48
C LYS A 344 -36.72 -8.81 11.64
N ASP A 345 -36.15 -7.62 11.59
CA ASP A 345 -36.78 -6.42 11.02
C ASP A 345 -35.81 -5.54 10.23
N ARG A 346 -34.55 -5.97 10.08
CA ARG A 346 -33.48 -5.25 9.38
C ARG A 346 -33.11 -3.92 10.04
N ILE A 347 -33.40 -3.77 11.33
CA ILE A 347 -33.02 -2.61 12.12
C ILE A 347 -31.65 -2.88 12.77
N PRO A 348 -30.61 -2.05 12.53
CA PRO A 348 -29.31 -2.23 13.16
C PRO A 348 -29.41 -2.17 14.70
N PRO A 349 -28.92 -3.19 15.40
CA PRO A 349 -29.04 -3.27 16.85
C PRO A 349 -28.17 -2.20 17.53
N SER A 350 -28.51 -1.89 18.77
CA SER A 350 -27.85 -0.86 19.58
C SER A 350 -27.29 -1.44 20.87
N CYS A 351 -26.29 -0.77 21.43
CA CYS A 351 -25.65 -1.19 22.66
C CYS A 351 -26.67 -1.16 23.82
N PRO A 352 -26.85 -2.28 24.56
CA PRO A 352 -27.82 -2.33 25.66
C PRO A 352 -27.46 -1.41 26.84
N GLU A 353 -26.18 -1.03 26.97
CA GLU A 353 -25.68 -0.20 28.07
C GLU A 353 -25.83 1.31 27.81
N CYS A 354 -25.69 1.75 26.56
CA CYS A 354 -25.58 3.18 26.25
C CYS A 354 -26.37 3.66 25.03
N GLY A 355 -27.10 2.76 24.37
CA GLY A 355 -27.83 3.02 23.12
C GLY A 355 -26.93 3.38 21.93
N GLY A 356 -25.60 3.24 22.07
CA GLY A 356 -24.64 3.53 21.01
C GLY A 356 -24.61 2.47 19.92
N ILE A 357 -23.97 2.80 18.80
CA ILE A 357 -23.80 1.88 17.67
C ILE A 357 -22.93 0.71 18.13
N VAL A 358 -23.35 -0.49 17.76
CA VAL A 358 -22.55 -1.71 17.86
C VAL A 358 -22.16 -2.18 16.47
N LYS A 359 -20.99 -2.78 16.38
CA LYS A 359 -20.44 -3.34 15.15
C LYS A 359 -19.55 -4.52 15.53
N HIS A 360 -19.25 -5.42 14.58
CA HIS A 360 -18.24 -6.45 14.83
C HIS A 360 -16.92 -5.81 15.25
N ALA A 361 -16.10 -6.50 16.04
CA ALA A 361 -14.79 -6.00 16.45
C ALA A 361 -13.76 -6.05 15.31
N THR A 362 -14.22 -5.91 14.06
CA THR A 362 -13.46 -5.77 12.83
C THR A 362 -13.12 -4.31 12.58
N ILE A 363 -12.14 -4.05 11.72
CA ILE A 363 -11.74 -2.70 11.31
C ILE A 363 -12.33 -2.39 9.93
N SER A 364 -13.10 -1.31 9.83
CA SER A 364 -13.69 -0.81 8.58
C SER A 364 -12.75 0.15 7.85
N PHE A 365 -13.02 0.43 6.57
CA PHE A 365 -12.25 1.43 5.82
C PHE A 365 -12.34 2.81 6.48
N GLY A 366 -11.20 3.47 6.65
CA GLY A 366 -11.10 4.77 7.32
C GLY A 366 -11.23 4.71 8.85
N GLU A 367 -11.40 3.53 9.45
CA GLU A 367 -11.30 3.35 10.90
C GLU A 367 -9.82 3.24 11.29
N PRO A 368 -9.36 3.93 12.34
CA PRO A 368 -7.99 3.79 12.82
C PRO A 368 -7.74 2.38 13.35
N LEU A 369 -6.57 1.83 13.00
CA LEU A 369 -6.10 0.57 13.55
C LEU A 369 -5.69 0.73 15.01
N ASN A 370 -5.61 -0.38 15.73
CA ASN A 370 -5.12 -0.37 17.10
C ASN A 370 -3.59 -0.25 17.12
N ASP A 371 -3.08 0.89 17.59
CA ASP A 371 -1.65 1.17 17.64
C ASP A 371 -0.84 0.10 18.39
N VAL A 372 -1.37 -0.44 19.49
CA VAL A 372 -0.71 -1.50 20.27
C VAL A 372 -0.54 -2.77 19.44
N VAL A 373 -1.55 -3.11 18.64
CA VAL A 373 -1.54 -4.27 17.75
C VAL A 373 -0.57 -4.05 16.59
N ILE A 374 -0.60 -2.87 15.98
CA ILE A 374 0.30 -2.51 14.88
C ILE A 374 1.76 -2.43 15.34
N ASP A 375 2.04 -1.87 16.52
CA ASP A 375 3.40 -1.82 17.06
C ASP A 375 3.91 -3.20 17.50
N LYS A 376 3.02 -4.10 17.93
CA LYS A 376 3.37 -5.52 18.08
C LYS A 376 3.72 -6.12 16.72
N ALA A 377 2.92 -5.90 15.67
CA ALA A 377 3.19 -6.39 14.32
C ALA A 377 4.56 -5.91 13.78
N LYS A 378 4.86 -4.60 13.89
CA LYS A 378 6.15 -4.02 13.48
C LYS A 378 7.34 -4.64 14.21
N ARG A 379 7.23 -4.81 15.54
CA ARG A 379 8.30 -5.42 16.36
C ARG A 379 8.57 -6.85 15.93
N VAL A 380 7.54 -7.70 15.86
CA VAL A 380 7.75 -9.10 15.48
C VAL A 380 8.26 -9.23 14.05
N SER A 381 7.83 -8.37 13.12
CA SER A 381 8.39 -8.31 11.76
C SER A 381 9.86 -7.89 11.74
N SER A 382 10.29 -7.00 12.65
CA SER A 382 11.69 -6.57 12.74
C SER A 382 12.58 -7.63 13.40
N ASP A 383 12.05 -8.36 14.38
CA ASP A 383 12.81 -9.30 15.22
C ASP A 383 12.88 -10.73 14.64
N CYS A 384 12.20 -10.99 13.53
CA CYS A 384 12.15 -12.31 12.89
C CYS A 384 13.46 -12.66 12.16
N ASP A 385 13.68 -13.96 11.90
CA ASP A 385 14.79 -14.45 11.06
C ASP A 385 14.32 -15.03 9.72
N LEU A 386 13.00 -15.05 9.50
CA LEU A 386 12.33 -15.35 8.24
C LEU A 386 10.93 -14.74 8.28
N LEU A 387 10.56 -14.00 7.23
CA LEU A 387 9.19 -13.51 7.04
C LEU A 387 8.56 -14.19 5.82
N ILE A 388 7.43 -14.86 6.03
CA ILE A 388 6.66 -15.54 4.98
C ILE A 388 5.35 -14.78 4.77
N VAL A 389 5.17 -14.18 3.60
CA VAL A 389 3.92 -13.59 3.14
C VAL A 389 3.10 -14.66 2.44
N MET A 390 1.84 -14.83 2.86
CA MET A 390 0.92 -15.81 2.28
C MET A 390 -0.44 -15.20 1.94
N GLY A 391 -0.88 -15.36 0.68
CA GLY A 391 -2.26 -15.10 0.28
C GLY A 391 -2.70 -13.65 0.48
N THR A 392 -1.84 -12.69 0.14
CA THR A 392 -2.14 -11.25 0.23
C THR A 392 -1.50 -10.51 -0.93
N SER A 393 -2.24 -9.59 -1.54
CA SER A 393 -1.73 -8.74 -2.63
C SER A 393 -0.78 -7.63 -2.16
N LEU A 394 -0.71 -7.38 -0.84
CA LEU A 394 0.09 -6.31 -0.24
C LEU A 394 -0.21 -4.91 -0.82
N LEU A 395 -1.46 -4.65 -1.22
CA LEU A 395 -1.89 -3.35 -1.74
C LEU A 395 -2.38 -2.39 -0.64
N VAL A 396 -2.75 -2.92 0.52
CA VAL A 396 -3.40 -2.14 1.59
C VAL A 396 -2.44 -1.85 2.73
N ALA A 397 -2.27 -0.58 3.04
CA ALA A 397 -1.52 -0.11 4.19
C ALA A 397 -2.32 -0.28 5.49
N PRO A 398 -1.66 -0.51 6.63
CA PRO A 398 -0.21 -0.60 6.84
C PRO A 398 0.34 -2.02 6.68
N ALA A 399 -0.48 -3.02 6.38
CA ALA A 399 -0.06 -4.41 6.27
C ALA A 399 1.07 -4.60 5.25
N ASN A 400 0.99 -3.89 4.13
CA ASN A 400 2.03 -3.91 3.08
C ASN A 400 3.39 -3.34 3.51
N LYS A 401 3.46 -2.56 4.59
CA LYS A 401 4.72 -2.02 5.13
C LYS A 401 5.41 -3.00 6.07
N LEU A 402 4.70 -4.01 6.59
CA LEU A 402 5.24 -4.95 7.57
C LEU A 402 6.46 -5.76 7.05
N PRO A 403 6.46 -6.27 5.80
CA PRO A 403 7.63 -6.96 5.26
C PRO A 403 8.88 -6.07 5.15
N LEU A 404 8.70 -4.76 4.97
CA LEU A 404 9.83 -3.81 4.83
C LEU A 404 10.69 -3.74 6.10
N TYR A 405 10.10 -3.99 7.28
CA TYR A 405 10.86 -4.05 8.54
C TYR A 405 11.80 -5.25 8.58
N ALA A 406 11.40 -6.39 8.01
CA ALA A 406 12.24 -7.57 7.88
C ALA A 406 13.35 -7.34 6.85
N ILE A 407 13.01 -6.79 5.68
CA ILE A 407 13.97 -6.46 4.62
C ILE A 407 15.07 -5.51 5.13
N LYS A 408 14.69 -4.48 5.90
CA LYS A 408 15.64 -3.52 6.49
C LYS A 408 16.69 -4.18 7.41
N ASN A 409 16.38 -5.35 7.97
CA ASN A 409 17.25 -6.13 8.85
C ASN A 409 17.89 -7.33 8.12
N ASP A 410 17.97 -7.29 6.78
CA ASP A 410 18.51 -8.37 5.94
C ASP A 410 17.82 -9.74 6.16
N THR A 411 16.58 -9.72 6.65
CA THR A 411 15.83 -10.94 6.92
C THR A 411 15.23 -11.47 5.62
N PRO A 412 15.41 -12.77 5.29
CA PRO A 412 14.85 -13.33 4.08
C PRO A 412 13.33 -13.21 4.05
N LEU A 413 12.82 -12.67 2.95
CA LEU A 413 11.40 -12.59 2.63
C LEU A 413 11.01 -13.73 1.69
N VAL A 414 9.93 -14.43 2.01
CA VAL A 414 9.29 -15.42 1.13
C VAL A 414 7.89 -14.92 0.79
N ILE A 415 7.48 -15.03 -0.46
CA ILE A 415 6.12 -14.71 -0.90
C ILE A 415 5.50 -15.95 -1.55
N ILE A 416 4.35 -16.38 -1.01
CA ILE A 416 3.51 -17.43 -1.55
C ILE A 416 2.16 -16.80 -1.85
N ASN A 417 1.90 -16.47 -3.10
CA ASN A 417 0.68 -15.78 -3.49
C ASN A 417 0.28 -16.17 -4.90
N LEU A 418 -1.03 -16.24 -5.16
CA LEU A 418 -1.54 -16.28 -6.53
C LEU A 418 -1.69 -14.83 -7.00
N GLY A 419 -0.95 -14.48 -8.05
CA GLY A 419 -0.85 -13.10 -8.55
C GLY A 419 0.30 -12.29 -7.93
N GLU A 420 0.64 -11.19 -8.59
CA GLU A 420 1.80 -10.36 -8.28
C GLU A 420 1.62 -9.54 -6.99
N THR A 421 2.74 -9.21 -6.36
CA THR A 421 2.79 -8.27 -5.23
C THR A 421 3.85 -7.18 -5.46
N PRO A 422 3.71 -6.00 -4.83
CA PRO A 422 4.71 -4.94 -4.92
C PRO A 422 6.12 -5.33 -4.44
N LEU A 423 6.26 -6.43 -3.69
CA LEU A 423 7.53 -6.86 -3.08
C LEU A 423 8.14 -8.11 -3.74
N ASP A 424 7.63 -8.53 -4.90
CA ASP A 424 8.09 -9.74 -5.59
C ASP A 424 9.60 -9.68 -5.92
N LYS A 425 10.12 -8.49 -6.23
CA LYS A 425 11.55 -8.27 -6.54
C LYS A 425 12.45 -8.23 -5.31
N ASP A 426 11.88 -7.93 -4.14
CA ASP A 426 12.61 -7.83 -2.87
C ASP A 426 12.66 -9.17 -2.12
N CYS A 427 11.87 -10.16 -2.57
CA CYS A 427 11.80 -11.45 -1.91
C CYS A 427 12.94 -12.40 -2.32
N LYS A 428 13.35 -13.25 -1.37
CA LYS A 428 14.35 -14.29 -1.59
C LYS A 428 13.76 -15.51 -2.32
N VAL A 429 12.49 -15.80 -2.07
CA VAL A 429 11.75 -16.90 -2.71
C VAL A 429 10.36 -16.42 -3.05
N LEU A 430 10.02 -16.50 -4.35
CA LEU A 430 8.69 -16.25 -4.87
C LEU A 430 8.06 -17.56 -5.33
N ILE A 431 6.85 -17.86 -4.87
CA ILE A 431 6.05 -19.00 -5.32
C ILE A 431 4.68 -18.50 -5.75
N ASN A 432 4.43 -18.53 -7.06
CA ASN A 432 3.15 -18.17 -7.65
C ASN A 432 2.22 -19.38 -7.70
N GLU A 433 1.56 -19.69 -6.59
CA GLU A 433 0.69 -20.85 -6.44
C GLU A 433 -0.29 -20.63 -5.27
N LYS A 434 -1.39 -21.39 -5.25
CA LYS A 434 -2.31 -21.44 -4.12
C LYS A 434 -1.58 -21.80 -2.82
N CYS A 435 -1.85 -21.04 -1.76
CA CYS A 435 -1.24 -21.24 -0.45
C CYS A 435 -1.47 -22.66 0.07
N ALA A 436 -2.68 -23.18 -0.03
CA ALA A 436 -3.02 -24.51 0.45
C ALA A 436 -2.19 -25.62 -0.21
N VAL A 437 -1.94 -25.53 -1.52
CA VAL A 437 -1.17 -26.53 -2.30
C VAL A 437 0.29 -26.57 -1.84
N ILE A 438 0.92 -25.40 -1.69
CA ILE A 438 2.31 -25.32 -1.23
C ILE A 438 2.43 -25.73 0.23
N CYS A 439 1.49 -25.31 1.07
CA CYS A 439 1.49 -25.66 2.49
C CYS A 439 1.24 -27.16 2.73
N GLU A 440 0.42 -27.83 1.91
CA GLU A 440 0.22 -29.28 1.97
C GLU A 440 1.53 -30.05 1.67
N ARG A 441 2.25 -29.61 0.65
CA ARG A 441 3.58 -30.15 0.32
C ARG A 441 4.59 -29.92 1.45
N LEU A 442 4.59 -28.73 2.05
CA LEU A 442 5.46 -28.41 3.20
C LEU A 442 5.11 -29.25 4.43
N ASN A 443 3.82 -29.40 4.75
CA ASN A 443 3.36 -30.24 5.85
C ASN A 443 3.88 -31.67 5.67
N SER A 444 3.67 -32.26 4.50
CA SER A 444 4.14 -33.63 4.20
C SER A 444 5.67 -33.75 4.29
N GLY A 445 6.41 -32.77 3.76
CA GLY A 445 7.89 -32.76 3.78
C GLY A 445 8.47 -32.65 5.19
N LEU A 446 7.84 -31.86 6.07
CA LEU A 446 8.29 -31.66 7.44
C LEU A 446 7.94 -32.82 8.39
N ASP A 447 6.93 -33.65 8.06
CA ASP A 447 6.62 -34.86 8.86
C ASP A 447 7.71 -35.92 8.74
N ASN A 448 8.40 -36.00 7.59
CA ASN A 448 9.47 -36.97 7.36
C ASN A 448 10.80 -36.64 8.07
N LYS A 449 10.86 -35.53 8.82
CA LYS A 449 12.06 -35.03 9.52
C LYS A 449 11.89 -34.94 11.04
N MET A 450 10.70 -35.24 11.57
CA MET A 450 10.43 -35.44 13.00
C MET A 450 10.50 -36.93 13.32
#